data_AF-A0A9W7G4Y4-F1
#
_entry.id   AF-A0A9W7G4Y4-F1
#
_cell.length_a   1.000
_cell.length_b   1.000
_cell.length_c   1.000
_cell.angle_alpha   90.00
_cell.angle_beta   90.00
_cell.angle_gamma   90.00
#
_symmetry.space_group_name_H-M   'P 1'
#
loop_
_entity.id
_entity.type
_entity.pdbx_description
1 polymer ?
#
loop_
_entity_poly.entity_id
_entity_poly.type
_entity_poly.pdbx_seq_one_letter_code
_entity_poly.pdbx_strand_id
1 'polypeptide(L)'
;MKFGATLITALALFAPVVRCEDEDENNDGNDADAYAYQDEDGAEAGSWLNIYHEAMFCASYNNQDQIIWSFYDQYKCKDDGQQTTMVTPVADYVKNLYDSMKLENEIKQANGDEDAIDEDDFVELDETYLECYDAGDGYYYSLGCSRLSSKQLEVISFTDADCLYETVDSDGEVITTGIDVSAALYAGGYAMTFNQCNACVDMSNYADENEEYDWDEVNEDSLCTAEWDESTYCGVGSARDNVCLALGGVGTDNVWNAKDIFFLTTLIVAFFGMMVVIGKKRTAMPAKDRLLEEASAASLGLRRTHLAGIFLGTIVVVTALAASKLVQATIGFCLIVDVITFVYLLKLTLFN
;
A
#
# COMPACT_ATOMS: atom_id res chain seq x y z
N MET A 1 31.20 -11.85 40.11
CA MET A 1 30.87 -11.56 38.70
C MET A 1 30.22 -12.79 38.07
N LYS A 2 28.88 -12.90 38.14
CA LYS A 2 28.08 -13.97 37.50
C LYS A 2 26.68 -13.43 37.12
N PHE A 3 26.62 -12.23 36.54
CA PHE A 3 25.36 -11.60 36.12
C PHE A 3 25.23 -11.45 34.58
N GLY A 4 26.26 -11.82 33.81
CA GLY A 4 26.28 -11.61 32.35
C GLY A 4 25.65 -12.73 31.51
N ALA A 5 25.59 -13.97 32.01
CA ALA A 5 25.12 -15.11 31.21
C ALA A 5 23.59 -15.29 31.26
N THR A 6 22.93 -14.79 32.30
CA THR A 6 21.48 -15.01 32.49
C THR A 6 20.62 -14.06 31.65
N LEU A 7 21.12 -12.89 31.26
CA LEU A 7 20.34 -11.90 30.50
C LEU A 7 20.27 -12.21 29.00
N ILE A 8 21.31 -12.84 28.44
CA ILE A 8 21.35 -13.22 27.02
C ILE A 8 20.38 -14.39 26.73
N THR A 9 20.12 -15.24 27.73
CA THR A 9 19.17 -16.35 27.59
C THR A 9 17.70 -15.88 27.69
N ALA A 10 17.45 -14.72 28.30
CA ALA A 10 16.09 -14.17 28.41
C ALA A 10 15.61 -13.53 27.10
N LEU A 11 16.51 -13.02 26.26
CA LEU A 11 16.16 -12.45 24.95
C LEU A 11 15.82 -13.51 23.89
N ALA A 12 16.23 -14.76 24.07
CA ALA A 12 15.87 -15.88 23.19
C ALA A 12 14.49 -16.51 23.52
N LEU A 13 13.86 -16.12 24.64
CA LEU A 13 12.56 -16.64 25.08
C LEU A 13 11.37 -15.74 24.73
N PHE A 14 11.62 -14.61 24.05
CA PHE A 14 10.58 -13.69 23.55
C PHE A 14 10.58 -13.58 22.01
N ALA A 15 10.89 -14.67 21.32
CA ALA A 15 10.33 -14.85 19.99
C ALA A 15 8.92 -15.43 20.21
N PRO A 16 7.83 -14.63 20.15
CA PRO A 16 6.53 -15.24 20.11
C PRO A 16 6.48 -16.10 18.85
N VAL A 17 6.37 -17.41 19.04
CA VAL A 17 5.64 -18.24 18.08
C VAL A 17 4.23 -17.67 18.11
N VAL A 18 3.96 -16.73 17.20
CA VAL A 18 2.61 -16.27 16.92
C VAL A 18 1.92 -17.45 16.25
N ARG A 19 1.28 -18.27 17.08
CA ARG A 19 0.15 -19.08 16.64
C ARG A 19 -1.05 -18.16 16.67
N CYS A 20 -1.61 -17.87 15.51
CA CYS A 20 -2.96 -17.34 15.42
C CYS A 20 -3.88 -18.45 15.91
N GLU A 21 -4.39 -18.32 17.13
CA GLU A 21 -5.64 -18.93 17.55
C GLU A 21 -6.69 -17.85 17.37
N ASP A 22 -7.62 -18.10 16.44
CA ASP A 22 -8.81 -17.30 16.24
C ASP A 22 -9.75 -17.56 17.42
N GLU A 23 -9.90 -16.58 18.31
CA GLU A 23 -11.02 -16.51 19.23
C GLU A 23 -11.94 -15.37 18.76
N ASP A 24 -12.94 -15.75 17.98
CA ASP A 24 -14.21 -15.03 17.90
C ASP A 24 -14.87 -15.07 19.29
N GLU A 25 -15.22 -13.90 19.83
CA GLU A 25 -16.53 -13.71 20.47
C GLU A 25 -16.76 -12.25 20.90
N ASN A 26 -17.88 -11.70 20.40
CA ASN A 26 -18.77 -10.74 21.04
C ASN A 26 -18.26 -9.33 21.35
N ASN A 27 -18.66 -8.38 20.49
CA ASN A 27 -18.98 -7.03 20.96
C ASN A 27 -20.13 -6.42 20.14
N ASP A 28 -21.34 -6.50 20.70
CA ASP A 28 -22.53 -5.77 20.25
C ASP A 28 -22.41 -4.28 20.60
N GLY A 29 -22.61 -3.39 19.63
CA GLY A 29 -22.76 -1.96 19.93
C GLY A 29 -22.73 -0.99 18.75
N ASN A 30 -23.82 -0.97 17.98
CA ASN A 30 -24.44 0.15 17.23
C ASN A 30 -23.59 1.18 16.43
N ASP A 31 -24.09 1.42 15.21
CA ASP A 31 -24.01 2.60 14.35
C ASP A 31 -22.85 2.67 13.34
N ALA A 32 -22.96 1.85 12.28
CA ALA A 32 -22.72 2.22 10.87
C ALA A 32 -23.10 1.02 9.97
N ASP A 33 -24.38 0.96 9.59
CA ASP A 33 -24.89 -0.02 8.63
C ASP A 33 -24.33 0.28 7.22
N ALA A 34 -23.17 -0.29 6.91
CA ALA A 34 -22.62 -0.44 5.55
C ALA A 34 -21.61 -1.62 5.47
N TYR A 35 -21.81 -2.67 6.27
CA TYR A 35 -20.95 -3.86 6.24
C TYR A 35 -21.75 -5.11 5.89
N ALA A 36 -21.60 -5.57 4.65
CA ALA A 36 -21.71 -6.99 4.32
C ALA A 36 -21.08 -7.26 2.94
N TYR A 37 -19.76 -7.53 2.89
CA TYR A 37 -19.20 -8.37 1.82
C TYR A 37 -18.34 -9.47 2.41
N GLN A 38 -19.01 -10.53 2.83
CA GLN A 38 -18.51 -11.87 2.57
C GLN A 38 -19.39 -12.41 1.45
N ASP A 39 -18.80 -12.90 0.36
CA ASP A 39 -19.28 -14.20 -0.07
C ASP A 39 -18.30 -15.07 -0.87
N GLU A 40 -18.21 -16.32 -0.42
CA GLU A 40 -17.93 -17.49 -1.27
C GLU A 40 -19.25 -18.05 -1.88
N ASP A 41 -20.44 -17.51 -1.54
CA ASP A 41 -21.79 -18.03 -1.86
C ASP A 41 -22.80 -17.03 -2.51
N GLY A 42 -22.40 -15.88 -3.06
CA GLY A 42 -23.25 -15.00 -3.89
C GLY A 42 -24.17 -13.97 -3.18
N ALA A 43 -23.61 -13.04 -2.40
CA ALA A 43 -24.30 -11.84 -1.94
C ALA A 43 -24.31 -10.74 -3.02
N GLU A 44 -25.48 -10.11 -3.26
CA GLU A 44 -25.68 -8.97 -4.17
C GLU A 44 -24.69 -7.85 -3.85
N ALA A 45 -24.02 -7.27 -4.85
CA ALA A 45 -23.10 -6.15 -4.71
C ALA A 45 -23.78 -4.93 -4.04
N GLY A 46 -22.98 -4.12 -3.34
CA GLY A 46 -23.52 -3.07 -2.48
C GLY A 46 -24.11 -1.99 -3.37
N SER A 47 -24.90 -1.08 -2.81
CA SER A 47 -25.16 0.15 -3.56
C SER A 47 -23.83 0.85 -3.82
N TRP A 48 -23.44 0.99 -5.10
CA TRP A 48 -22.21 1.69 -5.49
C TRP A 48 -22.35 3.22 -5.41
N LEU A 49 -23.52 3.69 -4.96
CA LEU A 49 -23.79 5.09 -4.70
C LEU A 49 -22.85 5.60 -3.60
N ASN A 50 -22.11 6.67 -3.91
CA ASN A 50 -21.10 7.28 -3.04
C ASN A 50 -19.85 6.43 -2.80
N ILE A 51 -19.68 5.32 -3.51
CA ILE A 51 -18.41 4.60 -3.55
C ILE A 51 -17.52 5.24 -4.61
N TYR A 52 -16.25 5.38 -4.28
CA TYR A 52 -15.23 5.87 -5.18
C TYR A 52 -14.18 4.80 -5.40
N HIS A 53 -13.63 4.73 -6.62
CA HIS A 53 -12.53 3.88 -6.97
C HIS A 53 -11.28 4.72 -7.28
N GLU A 54 -10.10 4.19 -6.94
CA GLU A 54 -8.80 4.78 -7.29
C GLU A 54 -7.86 3.69 -7.79
N ALA A 55 -7.41 3.80 -9.05
CA ALA A 55 -6.29 3.03 -9.56
C ALA A 55 -4.99 3.55 -8.93
N MET A 56 -4.31 2.73 -8.12
CA MET A 56 -3.12 3.18 -7.40
C MET A 56 -1.85 3.02 -8.24
N PHE A 57 -1.64 1.84 -8.81
CA PHE A 57 -0.50 1.55 -9.68
C PHE A 57 -0.68 0.24 -10.45
N CYS A 58 0.11 0.09 -11.51
CA CYS A 58 0.26 -1.11 -12.32
C CYS A 58 1.51 -1.88 -11.88
N ALA A 59 1.42 -3.19 -11.73
CA ALA A 59 2.55 -4.04 -11.43
C ALA A 59 2.44 -5.44 -12.09
N SER A 60 3.60 -6.05 -12.35
CA SER A 60 3.66 -7.40 -12.92
C SER A 60 3.77 -8.46 -11.83
N TYR A 61 2.92 -9.48 -11.87
CA TYR A 61 2.94 -10.64 -10.98
C TYR A 61 2.73 -11.93 -11.77
N ASN A 62 3.62 -12.91 -11.58
CA ASN A 62 3.51 -14.23 -12.21
C ASN A 62 3.30 -14.16 -13.75
N ASN A 63 4.07 -13.29 -14.41
CA ASN A 63 4.00 -13.00 -15.85
C ASN A 63 2.65 -12.44 -16.31
N GLN A 64 1.86 -11.86 -15.41
CA GLN A 64 0.65 -11.13 -15.73
C GLN A 64 0.76 -9.71 -15.16
N ASP A 65 0.44 -8.74 -16.00
CA ASP A 65 0.36 -7.35 -15.57
C ASP A 65 -1.02 -7.07 -14.96
N GLN A 66 -1.02 -6.47 -13.78
CA GLN A 66 -2.21 -6.23 -12.98
C GLN A 66 -2.28 -4.77 -12.53
N ILE A 67 -3.50 -4.23 -12.47
CA ILE A 67 -3.82 -2.96 -11.83
C ILE A 67 -4.18 -3.23 -10.38
N ILE A 68 -3.52 -2.53 -9.47
CA ILE A 68 -3.91 -2.46 -8.08
C ILE A 68 -4.74 -1.21 -7.87
N TRP A 69 -5.92 -1.39 -7.33
CA TRP A 69 -6.89 -0.32 -7.14
C TRP A 69 -7.66 -0.51 -5.82
N SER A 70 -8.37 0.51 -5.35
CA SER A 70 -9.08 0.44 -4.06
C SER A 70 -10.41 1.17 -4.08
N PHE A 71 -11.33 0.71 -3.23
CA PHE A 71 -12.60 1.36 -2.97
C PHE A 71 -12.55 2.27 -1.75
N TYR A 72 -13.35 3.34 -1.80
CA TYR A 72 -13.48 4.31 -0.73
C TYR A 72 -14.95 4.66 -0.49
N ASP A 73 -15.34 4.76 0.78
CA ASP A 73 -16.70 5.12 1.22
C ASP A 73 -16.95 6.64 1.28
N GLN A 74 -15.90 7.43 1.04
CA GLN A 74 -15.91 8.88 1.20
C GLN A 74 -15.44 9.62 -0.05
N TYR A 75 -16.04 10.80 -0.23
CA TYR A 75 -15.65 11.76 -1.25
C TYR A 75 -14.13 12.06 -1.17
N LYS A 76 -13.41 11.80 -2.27
CA LYS A 76 -11.98 12.09 -2.52
C LYS A 76 -10.95 11.07 -2.04
N CYS A 77 -11.30 9.78 -1.90
CA CYS A 77 -10.34 8.68 -1.72
C CYS A 77 -9.27 9.02 -0.66
N LYS A 78 -9.73 9.43 0.52
CA LYS A 78 -8.82 9.75 1.62
C LYS A 78 -8.39 8.45 2.30
N ASP A 79 -7.15 8.43 2.80
CA ASP A 79 -6.54 7.28 3.47
C ASP A 79 -7.43 6.67 4.57
N ASP A 80 -8.23 7.48 5.27
CA ASP A 80 -9.11 7.04 6.37
C ASP A 80 -10.40 6.32 5.91
N GLY A 81 -10.72 6.35 4.61
CA GLY A 81 -11.95 5.78 4.02
C GLY A 81 -11.71 4.58 3.11
N GLN A 82 -10.48 4.08 3.02
CA GLN A 82 -10.14 2.92 2.19
C GLN A 82 -10.83 1.66 2.73
N GLN A 83 -11.71 1.08 1.94
CA GLN A 83 -12.49 -0.11 2.31
C GLN A 83 -11.70 -1.38 2.03
N THR A 84 -11.22 -1.51 0.79
CA THR A 84 -10.46 -2.67 0.35
C THR A 84 -9.56 -2.33 -0.82
N THR A 85 -8.50 -3.13 -0.96
CA THR A 85 -7.66 -3.16 -2.14
C THR A 85 -7.97 -4.41 -2.96
N MET A 86 -7.93 -4.26 -4.27
CA MET A 86 -8.18 -5.32 -5.22
C MET A 86 -7.14 -5.27 -6.33
N VAL A 87 -6.99 -6.40 -7.01
CA VAL A 87 -6.16 -6.51 -8.20
C VAL A 87 -6.97 -7.10 -9.34
N THR A 88 -6.85 -6.47 -10.50
CA THR A 88 -7.48 -6.88 -11.75
C THR A 88 -6.42 -6.93 -12.85
N PRO A 89 -6.42 -7.92 -13.75
CA PRO A 89 -5.54 -7.91 -14.92
C PRO A 89 -5.69 -6.60 -15.71
N VAL A 90 -4.59 -6.10 -16.30
CA VAL A 90 -4.60 -4.81 -17.01
C VAL A 90 -5.63 -4.77 -18.13
N ALA A 91 -5.74 -5.86 -18.90
CA ALA A 91 -6.71 -5.97 -19.98
C ALA A 91 -8.16 -5.81 -19.49
N ASP A 92 -8.54 -6.59 -18.46
CA ASP A 92 -9.88 -6.57 -17.90
C ASP A 92 -10.20 -5.22 -17.26
N TYR A 93 -9.24 -4.64 -16.53
CA TYR A 93 -9.40 -3.31 -15.92
C TYR A 93 -9.66 -2.22 -16.98
N VAL A 94 -8.84 -2.18 -18.03
CA VAL A 94 -8.97 -1.16 -19.09
C VAL A 94 -10.25 -1.36 -19.90
N LYS A 95 -10.64 -2.61 -20.13
CA LYS A 95 -11.91 -2.95 -20.79
C LYS A 95 -13.10 -2.45 -19.97
N ASN A 96 -13.16 -2.80 -18.68
CA ASN A 96 -14.25 -2.39 -17.80
C ASN A 96 -14.34 -0.85 -17.70
N LEU A 97 -13.18 -0.17 -17.60
CA LEU A 97 -13.12 1.29 -17.61
C LEU A 97 -13.68 1.87 -18.91
N TYR A 98 -13.28 1.32 -20.05
CA TYR A 98 -13.76 1.75 -21.37
C TYR A 98 -15.27 1.53 -21.55
N ASP A 99 -15.76 0.35 -21.18
CA ASP A 99 -17.19 -0.01 -21.27
C ASP A 99 -18.03 0.93 -20.39
N SER A 100 -17.57 1.22 -19.16
CA SER A 100 -18.22 2.19 -18.28
C SER A 100 -18.22 3.61 -18.85
N MET A 101 -17.11 4.03 -19.48
CA MET A 101 -17.03 5.35 -20.13
C MET A 101 -18.01 5.46 -21.30
N LYS A 102 -18.12 4.41 -22.10
CA LYS A 102 -19.03 4.36 -23.23
C LYS A 102 -20.48 4.46 -22.77
N LEU A 103 -20.85 3.70 -21.73
CA LEU A 103 -22.19 3.76 -21.14
C LEU A 103 -22.52 5.16 -20.59
N GLU A 104 -21.58 5.79 -19.86
CA GLU A 104 -21.77 7.15 -19.35
C GLU A 104 -22.02 8.14 -20.51
N ASN A 105 -21.26 8.01 -21.61
CA ASN A 105 -21.42 8.86 -22.77
C ASN A 105 -22.77 8.63 -23.49
N GLU A 106 -23.21 7.38 -23.64
CA GLU A 106 -24.53 7.04 -24.20
C GLU A 106 -25.67 7.66 -23.39
N ILE A 107 -25.54 7.65 -22.06
CA ILE A 107 -26.51 8.26 -21.15
C ILE A 107 -26.52 9.79 -21.28
N LYS A 108 -25.35 10.42 -21.36
CA LYS A 108 -25.24 11.87 -21.63
C LYS A 108 -25.88 12.26 -22.95
N GLN A 109 -25.65 11.50 -24.02
CA GLN A 109 -26.29 11.73 -25.31
C GLN A 109 -27.82 11.58 -25.22
N ALA A 110 -28.31 10.56 -24.53
CA ALA A 110 -29.75 10.36 -24.33
C ALA A 110 -30.41 11.53 -23.59
N ASN A 111 -29.70 12.11 -22.61
CA ASN A 111 -30.14 13.27 -21.84
C ASN A 111 -29.96 14.61 -22.57
N GLY A 112 -29.31 14.62 -23.73
CA GLY A 112 -29.03 15.83 -24.49
C GLY A 112 -28.01 16.75 -23.81
N ASP A 113 -27.07 16.17 -23.06
CA ASP A 113 -25.96 16.90 -22.44
C ASP A 113 -25.05 17.50 -23.52
N GLU A 114 -24.69 18.78 -23.37
CA GLU A 114 -23.78 19.48 -24.29
C GLU A 114 -22.33 18.96 -24.17
N ASP A 115 -21.99 18.31 -23.05
CA ASP A 115 -20.67 17.71 -22.81
C ASP A 115 -20.58 16.26 -23.33
N ALA A 116 -21.64 15.71 -23.93
CA ALA A 116 -21.61 14.40 -24.57
C ALA A 116 -20.68 14.40 -25.79
N ILE A 117 -19.85 13.36 -25.90
CA ILE A 117 -18.93 13.17 -27.03
C ILE A 117 -19.72 12.49 -28.15
N ASP A 118 -19.67 13.06 -29.37
CA ASP A 118 -20.26 12.42 -30.55
C ASP A 118 -19.67 11.02 -30.75
N GLU A 119 -20.49 10.05 -31.15
CA GLU A 119 -20.05 8.65 -31.35
C GLU A 119 -18.86 8.54 -32.31
N ASP A 120 -18.84 9.38 -33.36
CA ASP A 120 -17.76 9.46 -34.34
C ASP A 120 -16.44 10.03 -33.78
N ASP A 121 -16.50 10.78 -32.66
CA ASP A 121 -15.34 11.38 -31.97
C ASP A 121 -14.87 10.53 -30.78
N PHE A 122 -15.63 9.50 -30.40
CA PHE A 122 -15.24 8.58 -29.34
C PHE A 122 -14.05 7.74 -29.82
N VAL A 123 -12.95 7.80 -29.08
CA VAL A 123 -11.74 7.05 -29.42
C VAL A 123 -12.05 5.56 -29.25
N GLU A 124 -12.21 4.84 -30.37
CA GLU A 124 -12.36 3.39 -30.33
C GLU A 124 -11.11 2.77 -29.69
N LEU A 125 -11.33 2.07 -28.57
CA LEU A 125 -10.31 1.21 -28.00
C LEU A 125 -10.05 0.08 -28.99
N ASP A 126 -8.82 -0.01 -29.47
CA ASP A 126 -8.41 -1.15 -30.29
C ASP A 126 -8.30 -2.38 -29.37
N GLU A 127 -9.41 -3.12 -29.28
CA GLU A 127 -9.55 -4.33 -28.46
C GLU A 127 -8.48 -5.39 -28.79
N THR A 128 -7.84 -5.31 -29.96
CA THR A 128 -6.76 -6.24 -30.31
C THR A 128 -5.59 -6.18 -29.33
N TYR A 129 -5.34 -5.05 -28.66
CA TYR A 129 -4.27 -4.97 -27.65
C TYR A 129 -4.71 -5.44 -26.26
N LEU A 130 -6.01 -5.65 -26.00
CA LEU A 130 -6.48 -6.21 -24.73
C LEU A 130 -6.20 -7.70 -24.63
N GLU A 131 -6.08 -8.37 -25.78
CA GLU A 131 -5.68 -9.76 -25.88
C GLU A 131 -4.26 -9.89 -26.45
N CYS A 132 -3.67 -11.08 -26.33
CA CYS A 132 -2.38 -11.36 -26.96
C CYS A 132 -2.55 -11.45 -28.48
N TYR A 133 -2.24 -10.37 -29.19
CA TYR A 133 -2.45 -10.25 -30.63
C TYR A 133 -1.18 -10.52 -31.44
N ASP A 134 -1.30 -11.34 -32.51
CA ASP A 134 -0.20 -11.62 -33.44
C ASP A 134 0.04 -10.43 -34.37
N ALA A 135 1.17 -9.76 -34.17
CA ALA A 135 1.58 -8.61 -34.97
C ALA A 135 2.15 -8.97 -36.34
N GLY A 136 2.37 -10.26 -36.59
CA GLY A 136 3.22 -10.76 -37.65
C GLY A 136 4.70 -10.84 -37.24
N ASP A 137 5.50 -11.46 -38.10
CA ASP A 137 6.95 -11.64 -37.91
C ASP A 137 7.38 -12.42 -36.64
N GLY A 138 6.43 -13.12 -36.00
CA GLY A 138 6.68 -13.95 -34.81
C GLY A 138 6.67 -13.16 -33.49
N TYR A 139 6.09 -11.96 -33.49
CA TYR A 139 5.89 -11.14 -32.30
C TYR A 139 4.41 -11.02 -31.97
N TYR A 140 4.12 -10.96 -30.68
CA TYR A 140 2.78 -10.73 -30.15
C TYR A 140 2.77 -9.43 -29.34
N TYR A 141 1.65 -8.73 -29.32
CA TYR A 141 1.47 -7.51 -28.54
C TYR A 141 0.32 -7.68 -27.56
N SER A 142 0.49 -7.13 -26.36
CA SER A 142 -0.58 -7.00 -25.37
C SER A 142 -0.36 -5.72 -24.58
N LEU A 143 -1.45 -5.13 -24.10
CA LEU A 143 -1.42 -4.03 -23.15
C LEU A 143 -0.90 -4.52 -21.81
N GLY A 144 -0.03 -3.73 -21.18
CA GLY A 144 0.57 -4.08 -19.90
C GLY A 144 1.09 -2.88 -19.12
N CYS A 145 1.76 -3.18 -18.01
CA CYS A 145 2.33 -2.19 -17.11
C CYS A 145 3.63 -1.63 -17.67
N SER A 146 3.78 -0.31 -17.67
CA SER A 146 5.03 0.27 -18.12
C SER A 146 6.21 -0.12 -17.25
N ARG A 147 7.29 -0.56 -17.89
CA ARG A 147 8.55 -0.89 -17.20
C ARG A 147 9.28 0.36 -16.69
N LEU A 148 8.89 1.54 -17.18
CA LEU A 148 9.45 2.83 -16.77
C LEU A 148 8.68 3.49 -15.61
N SER A 149 7.38 3.18 -15.48
CA SER A 149 6.50 3.81 -14.50
C SER A 149 5.39 2.86 -14.08
N SER A 150 5.21 2.67 -12.78
CA SER A 150 4.07 1.94 -12.23
C SER A 150 2.74 2.70 -12.39
N LYS A 151 2.74 3.85 -13.06
CA LYS A 151 1.56 4.71 -13.26
C LYS A 151 1.31 4.99 -14.73
N GLN A 152 1.72 4.05 -15.59
CA GLN A 152 1.60 4.19 -17.02
C GLN A 152 1.35 2.79 -17.61
N LEU A 153 0.55 2.77 -18.67
CA LEU A 153 0.32 1.57 -19.47
C LEU A 153 1.02 1.70 -20.81
N GLU A 154 1.56 0.59 -21.29
CA GLU A 154 2.23 0.52 -22.59
C GLU A 154 1.88 -0.78 -23.31
N VAL A 155 2.00 -0.77 -24.64
CA VAL A 155 1.93 -2.01 -25.42
C VAL A 155 3.28 -2.72 -25.35
N ILE A 156 3.27 -3.91 -24.77
CA ILE A 156 4.44 -4.76 -24.55
C ILE A 156 4.50 -5.80 -25.65
N SER A 157 5.72 -6.13 -26.09
CA SER A 157 5.95 -7.16 -27.10
C SER A 157 6.36 -8.49 -26.48
N PHE A 158 5.86 -9.59 -27.04
CA PHE A 158 6.04 -10.95 -26.57
C PHE A 158 6.48 -11.87 -27.72
N THR A 159 7.10 -12.99 -27.35
CA THR A 159 7.65 -13.98 -28.29
C THR A 159 6.76 -15.22 -28.48
N ASP A 160 5.68 -15.32 -27.73
CA ASP A 160 4.73 -16.42 -27.72
C ASP A 160 3.29 -15.94 -27.76
N ALA A 161 2.40 -16.78 -28.28
CA ALA A 161 0.98 -16.48 -28.47
C ALA A 161 0.17 -16.40 -27.18
N ASP A 162 0.74 -16.82 -26.05
CA ASP A 162 0.12 -16.73 -24.73
C ASP A 162 0.63 -15.48 -23.97
N CYS A 163 1.49 -14.66 -24.59
CA CYS A 163 2.12 -13.48 -24.01
C CYS A 163 2.80 -13.75 -22.65
N LEU A 164 3.47 -14.89 -22.53
CA LEU A 164 4.18 -15.30 -21.30
C LEU A 164 5.63 -14.84 -21.26
N TYR A 165 6.24 -14.61 -22.42
CA TYR A 165 7.66 -14.31 -22.57
C TYR A 165 7.87 -13.01 -23.35
N GLU A 166 8.10 -11.94 -22.61
CA GLU A 166 8.45 -10.62 -23.12
C GLU A 166 9.66 -10.68 -24.05
N THR A 167 9.59 -9.92 -25.14
CA THR A 167 10.73 -9.71 -26.02
C THR A 167 11.67 -8.73 -25.35
N VAL A 168 12.95 -9.12 -25.24
CA VAL A 168 14.00 -8.25 -24.72
C VAL A 168 15.02 -7.91 -25.80
N ASP A 169 15.61 -6.72 -25.72
CA ASP A 169 16.65 -6.26 -26.61
C ASP A 169 18.03 -6.86 -26.25
N SER A 170 19.09 -6.38 -26.92
CA SER A 170 20.46 -6.86 -26.67
C SER A 170 21.00 -6.53 -25.28
N ASP A 171 20.43 -5.52 -24.63
CA ASP A 171 20.81 -5.09 -23.28
C ASP A 171 19.94 -5.78 -22.21
N GLY A 172 18.95 -6.57 -22.63
CA GLY A 172 18.01 -7.27 -21.76
C GLY A 172 16.84 -6.40 -21.31
N GLU A 173 16.63 -5.24 -21.94
CA GLU A 173 15.48 -4.37 -21.68
C GLU A 173 14.28 -4.84 -22.51
N VAL A 174 13.09 -4.75 -21.92
CA VAL A 174 11.83 -5.16 -22.57
C VAL A 174 11.55 -4.23 -23.74
N ILE A 175 11.30 -4.80 -24.91
CA ILE A 175 10.95 -4.05 -26.10
C ILE A 175 9.49 -3.64 -25.99
N THR A 176 9.27 -2.34 -25.88
CA THR A 176 7.95 -1.72 -25.89
C THR A 176 7.77 -0.98 -27.21
N THR A 177 6.54 -0.82 -27.67
CA THR A 177 6.28 -0.05 -28.90
C THR A 177 6.48 1.46 -28.69
N GLY A 178 6.68 1.90 -27.44
CA GLY A 178 6.69 3.31 -27.05
C GLY A 178 5.33 3.99 -27.17
N ILE A 179 4.27 3.24 -27.50
CA ILE A 179 2.90 3.74 -27.56
C ILE A 179 2.38 3.78 -26.14
N ASP A 180 2.25 4.99 -25.62
CA ASP A 180 1.58 5.25 -24.36
C ASP A 180 0.07 5.23 -24.59
N VAL A 181 -0.55 4.10 -24.24
CA VAL A 181 -2.01 3.91 -24.38
C VAL A 181 -2.76 4.69 -23.31
N SER A 182 -2.13 4.98 -22.16
CA SER A 182 -2.76 5.83 -21.14
C SER A 182 -2.99 7.27 -21.65
N ALA A 183 -2.09 7.76 -22.51
CA ALA A 183 -2.26 9.04 -23.20
C ALA A 183 -3.27 8.98 -24.37
N ALA A 184 -3.46 7.81 -25.00
CA ALA A 184 -4.48 7.65 -26.03
C ALA A 184 -5.89 7.61 -25.43
N LEU A 185 -6.07 6.91 -24.30
CA LEU A 185 -7.28 6.97 -23.48
C LEU A 185 -7.58 8.43 -23.06
N TYR A 186 -6.54 9.20 -22.73
CA TYR A 186 -6.66 10.63 -22.38
C TYR A 186 -7.30 11.50 -23.47
N ALA A 187 -7.15 11.16 -24.77
CA ALA A 187 -7.61 12.02 -25.87
C ALA A 187 -9.14 12.13 -25.98
N GLY A 188 -9.89 11.14 -25.46
CA GLY A 188 -11.35 11.15 -25.40
C GLY A 188 -11.93 11.88 -24.18
N GLY A 189 -11.15 12.68 -23.44
CA GLY A 189 -11.63 13.41 -22.25
C GLY A 189 -11.67 12.58 -20.96
N TYR A 190 -11.51 11.26 -21.06
CA TYR A 190 -11.53 10.32 -19.96
C TYR A 190 -10.21 9.56 -19.91
N ALA A 191 -9.27 10.10 -19.14
CA ALA A 191 -7.96 9.50 -18.99
C ALA A 191 -7.98 8.45 -17.88
N MET A 192 -7.48 7.25 -18.16
CA MET A 192 -7.05 6.37 -17.08
C MET A 192 -5.91 7.06 -16.33
N THR A 193 -6.20 7.56 -15.15
CA THR A 193 -5.24 8.28 -14.32
C THR A 193 -5.04 7.56 -13.01
N PHE A 194 -3.81 7.17 -12.76
CA PHE A 194 -3.42 6.65 -11.47
C PHE A 194 -3.48 7.77 -10.41
N ASN A 195 -3.90 7.40 -9.21
CA ASN A 195 -4.13 8.27 -8.08
C ASN A 195 -5.18 9.36 -8.30
N GLN A 196 -6.16 9.10 -9.16
CA GLN A 196 -7.36 9.92 -9.23
C GLN A 196 -8.54 9.13 -8.72
N CYS A 197 -9.35 9.85 -7.95
CA CYS A 197 -10.52 9.32 -7.30
C CYS A 197 -11.72 9.58 -8.19
N ASN A 198 -12.33 8.50 -8.67
CA ASN A 198 -13.47 8.55 -9.56
C ASN A 198 -14.68 7.95 -8.84
N ALA A 199 -15.87 8.51 -9.03
CA ALA A 199 -17.08 7.91 -8.49
C ALA A 199 -17.36 6.61 -9.25
N CYS A 200 -17.84 5.58 -8.54
CA CYS A 200 -18.36 4.37 -9.18
C CYS A 200 -19.59 4.65 -10.04
N VAL A 201 -20.44 5.56 -9.56
CA VAL A 201 -21.63 6.05 -10.24
C VAL A 201 -21.64 7.57 -10.13
N ASP A 202 -21.54 8.28 -11.26
CA ASP A 202 -21.67 9.74 -11.28
C ASP A 202 -23.14 10.16 -11.30
N MET A 203 -23.70 10.45 -10.12
CA MET A 203 -25.09 10.90 -10.00
C MET A 203 -25.40 12.24 -10.68
N SER A 204 -24.40 13.03 -11.06
CA SER A 204 -24.64 14.33 -11.68
C SER A 204 -25.29 14.22 -13.06
N ASN A 205 -25.04 13.10 -13.76
CA ASN A 205 -25.61 12.83 -15.09
C ASN A 205 -27.07 12.35 -15.07
N TYR A 206 -27.60 11.97 -13.89
CA TYR A 206 -28.92 11.35 -13.73
C TYR A 206 -29.93 12.24 -12.99
N ALA A 207 -29.57 13.49 -12.70
CA ALA A 207 -30.35 14.37 -11.82
C ALA A 207 -31.54 15.07 -12.51
N ASP A 208 -31.82 14.81 -13.79
CA ASP A 208 -32.95 15.45 -14.47
C ASP A 208 -34.29 14.82 -14.03
N GLU A 209 -35.11 15.64 -13.37
CA GLU A 209 -36.21 15.24 -12.46
C GLU A 209 -37.40 14.48 -13.09
N ASN A 210 -37.36 14.10 -14.37
CA ASN A 210 -38.55 13.64 -15.10
C ASN A 210 -38.48 12.23 -15.70
N GLU A 211 -37.35 11.54 -15.69
CA GLU A 211 -37.26 10.15 -16.14
C GLU A 211 -36.91 9.25 -14.96
N GLU A 212 -37.84 8.33 -14.65
CA GLU A 212 -37.64 7.23 -13.71
C GLU A 212 -36.65 6.26 -14.37
N TYR A 213 -35.36 6.59 -14.27
CA TYR A 213 -34.29 5.71 -14.72
C TYR A 213 -34.24 4.49 -13.80
N ASP A 214 -34.02 3.31 -14.38
CA ASP A 214 -33.90 2.08 -13.62
C ASP A 214 -32.54 2.06 -12.90
N TRP A 215 -32.54 2.49 -11.63
CA TRP A 215 -31.33 2.59 -10.82
C TRP A 215 -30.66 1.23 -10.61
N ASP A 216 -31.40 0.14 -10.75
CA ASP A 216 -30.86 -1.21 -10.66
C ASP A 216 -29.93 -1.47 -11.85
N GLU A 217 -30.32 -1.04 -13.07
CA GLU A 217 -29.51 -1.16 -14.30
C GLU A 217 -28.22 -0.34 -14.22
N VAL A 218 -28.28 0.91 -13.73
CA VAL A 218 -27.07 1.75 -13.55
C VAL A 218 -26.09 1.14 -12.54
N ASN A 219 -26.64 0.54 -11.48
CA ASN A 219 -25.82 -0.03 -10.43
C ASN A 219 -25.18 -1.35 -10.89
N GLU A 220 -25.93 -2.19 -11.62
CA GLU A 220 -25.42 -3.44 -12.21
C GLU A 220 -24.33 -3.20 -13.25
N ASP A 221 -24.50 -2.22 -14.15
CA ASP A 221 -23.54 -1.94 -15.23
C ASP A 221 -22.45 -0.92 -14.84
N SER A 222 -22.32 -0.58 -13.55
CA SER A 222 -21.28 0.34 -13.09
C SER A 222 -19.88 -0.26 -13.20
N LEU A 223 -18.87 0.60 -13.42
CA LEU A 223 -17.45 0.21 -13.41
C LEU A 223 -17.09 -0.64 -12.20
N CYS A 224 -17.62 -0.27 -11.03
CA CYS A 224 -17.29 -0.90 -9.78
C CYS A 224 -17.90 -2.30 -9.64
N THR A 225 -19.06 -2.57 -10.25
CA THR A 225 -19.60 -3.93 -10.36
C THR A 225 -18.72 -4.79 -11.25
N ALA A 226 -18.41 -4.31 -12.45
CA ALA A 226 -17.58 -5.04 -13.41
C ALA A 226 -16.17 -5.32 -12.85
N GLU A 227 -15.56 -4.32 -12.20
CA GLU A 227 -14.29 -4.48 -11.51
C GLU A 227 -14.40 -5.42 -10.31
N TRP A 228 -15.48 -5.35 -9.51
CA TRP A 228 -15.68 -6.25 -8.38
C TRP A 228 -15.71 -7.72 -8.81
N ASP A 229 -16.47 -8.04 -9.86
CA ASP A 229 -16.66 -9.40 -10.34
C ASP A 229 -15.38 -10.03 -10.93
N GLU A 230 -14.58 -9.23 -11.65
CA GLU A 230 -13.35 -9.71 -12.30
C GLU A 230 -12.11 -9.58 -11.41
N SER A 231 -12.23 -8.93 -10.26
CA SER A 231 -11.08 -8.68 -9.40
C SER A 231 -10.78 -9.81 -8.41
N THR A 232 -9.55 -9.79 -7.93
CA THR A 232 -9.11 -10.59 -6.81
C THR A 232 -8.96 -9.72 -5.58
N TYR A 233 -9.71 -10.06 -4.54
CA TYR A 233 -9.69 -9.39 -3.24
C TYR A 233 -8.34 -9.56 -2.52
N CYS A 234 -7.81 -8.45 -2.00
CA CYS A 234 -6.54 -8.37 -1.28
C CYS A 234 -6.74 -8.21 0.23
N GLY A 235 -7.31 -9.19 0.94
CA GLY A 235 -7.55 -9.03 2.38
C GLY A 235 -7.28 -10.27 3.23
N VAL A 236 -6.82 -9.99 4.45
CA VAL A 236 -6.22 -10.94 5.40
C VAL A 236 -7.05 -12.23 5.55
N GLY A 237 -6.47 -13.36 5.17
CA GLY A 237 -7.04 -14.70 5.30
C GLY A 237 -7.42 -15.34 3.97
N SER A 238 -7.35 -14.63 2.85
CA SER A 238 -7.60 -15.23 1.54
C SER A 238 -6.38 -16.03 1.05
N ALA A 239 -6.62 -17.16 0.37
CA ALA A 239 -5.53 -17.88 -0.32
C ALA A 239 -4.83 -17.01 -1.40
N ARG A 240 -5.46 -15.89 -1.78
CA ARG A 240 -5.00 -14.93 -2.79
C ARG A 240 -4.23 -13.74 -2.20
N ASP A 241 -4.05 -13.67 -0.87
CA ASP A 241 -3.26 -12.65 -0.17
C ASP A 241 -1.83 -12.55 -0.69
N ASN A 242 -1.27 -13.66 -1.17
CA ASN A 242 0.09 -13.70 -1.69
C ASN A 242 0.29 -12.85 -2.95
N VAL A 243 -0.75 -12.66 -3.76
CA VAL A 243 -0.68 -11.85 -4.99
C VAL A 243 -0.51 -10.39 -4.60
N CYS A 244 -1.44 -9.90 -3.79
CA CYS A 244 -1.45 -8.51 -3.36
C CYS A 244 -0.28 -8.18 -2.42
N LEU A 245 0.14 -9.11 -1.57
CA LEU A 245 1.27 -8.92 -0.66
C LEU A 245 2.59 -8.90 -1.44
N ALA A 246 2.72 -9.71 -2.49
CA ALA A 246 3.89 -9.68 -3.38
C ALA A 246 3.92 -8.42 -4.25
N LEU A 247 2.74 -7.91 -4.63
CA LEU A 247 2.58 -6.71 -5.43
C LEU A 247 2.65 -5.42 -4.60
N GLY A 248 2.73 -5.51 -3.27
CA GLY A 248 2.73 -4.35 -2.37
C GLY A 248 1.37 -3.64 -2.28
N GLY A 249 0.30 -4.31 -2.72
CA GLY A 249 -1.07 -3.82 -2.78
C GLY A 249 -1.87 -4.02 -1.51
N VAL A 250 -1.57 -4.98 -0.64
CA VAL A 250 -2.29 -5.07 0.65
C VAL A 250 -1.80 -3.93 1.55
N GLY A 251 -2.72 -3.02 1.84
CA GLY A 251 -2.46 -1.70 2.40
C GLY A 251 -1.51 -1.70 3.59
N THR A 252 -0.57 -0.76 3.59
CA THR A 252 0.19 -0.29 4.77
C THR A 252 0.52 -1.37 5.80
N ASP A 253 0.91 -2.55 5.34
CA ASP A 253 1.22 -3.64 6.23
C ASP A 253 2.57 -3.33 6.83
N ASN A 254 2.52 -2.73 8.01
CA ASN A 254 3.58 -2.64 9.00
C ASN A 254 4.02 -4.04 9.50
N VAL A 255 4.16 -4.96 8.57
CA VAL A 255 4.69 -6.29 8.75
C VAL A 255 6.20 -6.17 8.71
N TRP A 256 6.84 -6.73 9.73
CA TRP A 256 8.27 -6.67 9.88
C TRP A 256 8.96 -7.53 8.82
N ASN A 257 9.65 -6.91 7.86
CA ASN A 257 10.51 -7.68 6.94
C ASN A 257 11.75 -8.20 7.67
N ALA A 258 12.37 -9.26 7.14
CA ALA A 258 13.62 -9.79 7.69
C ALA A 258 14.73 -8.72 7.77
N LYS A 259 14.76 -7.79 6.80
CA LYS A 259 15.66 -6.63 6.82
C LYS A 259 15.35 -5.67 7.97
N ASP A 260 14.08 -5.37 8.20
CA ASP A 260 13.64 -4.47 9.27
C ASP A 260 13.95 -5.05 10.65
N ILE A 261 13.71 -6.35 10.83
CA ILE A 261 14.07 -7.09 12.04
C ILE A 261 15.59 -7.05 12.27
N PHE A 262 16.37 -7.26 11.22
CA PHE A 262 17.83 -7.19 11.30
C PHE A 262 18.32 -5.78 11.69
N PHE A 263 17.75 -4.73 11.09
CA PHE A 263 18.07 -3.34 11.43
C PHE A 263 17.66 -3.00 12.86
N LEU A 264 16.43 -3.32 13.27
CA LEU A 264 15.95 -3.09 14.63
C LEU A 264 16.83 -3.80 15.67
N THR A 265 17.17 -5.07 15.42
CA THR A 265 18.03 -5.85 16.31
C THR A 265 19.41 -5.20 16.44
N THR A 266 19.98 -4.74 15.33
CA THR A 266 21.28 -4.06 15.31
C THR A 266 21.25 -2.74 16.09
N LEU A 267 20.20 -1.93 15.91
CA LEU A 267 20.00 -0.68 16.66
C LEU A 267 19.85 -0.94 18.16
N ILE A 268 19.03 -1.92 18.56
CA ILE A 268 18.86 -2.28 19.98
C ILE A 268 20.20 -2.73 20.59
N VAL A 269 20.97 -3.57 19.91
CA VAL A 269 22.28 -4.01 20.41
C VAL A 269 23.26 -2.85 20.51
N ALA A 270 23.26 -1.93 19.54
CA ALA A 270 24.08 -0.73 19.57
C ALA A 270 23.72 0.17 20.76
N PHE A 271 22.43 0.45 20.95
CA PHE A 271 21.90 1.22 22.08
C PHE A 271 22.35 0.65 23.42
N PHE A 272 22.13 -0.65 23.63
CA PHE A 272 22.55 -1.35 24.85
C PHE A 272 24.06 -1.27 25.06
N GLY A 273 24.84 -1.47 24.00
CA GLY A 273 26.30 -1.35 24.02
C GLY A 273 26.74 0.04 24.50
N MET A 274 26.17 1.10 23.91
CA MET A 274 26.47 2.48 24.29
C MET A 274 26.09 2.78 25.75
N MET A 275 24.92 2.34 26.21
CA MET A 275 24.49 2.51 27.60
C MET A 275 25.42 1.84 28.61
N VAL A 276 25.95 0.65 28.30
CA VAL A 276 26.95 -0.03 29.15
C VAL A 276 28.25 0.78 29.23
N VAL A 277 28.72 1.33 28.10
CA VAL A 277 29.94 2.16 28.07
C VAL A 277 29.75 3.45 28.86
N ILE A 278 28.61 4.14 28.69
CA ILE A 278 28.22 5.32 29.47
C ILE A 278 28.23 5.00 30.96
N GLY A 279 27.60 3.88 31.35
CA GLY A 279 27.57 3.42 32.73
C GLY A 279 28.96 3.22 33.32
N LYS A 280 29.84 2.51 32.60
CA LYS A 280 31.23 2.29 33.01
C LYS A 280 32.02 3.58 33.14
N LYS A 281 31.92 4.48 32.15
CA LYS A 281 32.59 5.79 32.18
C LYS A 281 32.13 6.63 33.37
N ARG A 282 30.83 6.68 33.64
CA ARG A 282 30.28 7.37 34.82
C ARG A 282 30.71 6.75 36.15
N THR A 283 30.91 5.43 36.22
CA THR A 283 31.45 4.82 37.46
C THR A 283 32.94 5.09 37.68
N ALA A 284 33.69 5.32 36.61
CA ALA A 284 35.14 5.56 36.67
C ALA A 284 35.53 7.03 36.85
N MET A 285 34.58 7.97 36.78
CA MET A 285 34.88 9.40 36.95
C MET A 285 35.34 9.73 38.38
N PRO A 286 36.40 10.57 38.52
CA PRO A 286 36.82 11.09 39.81
C PRO A 286 35.70 11.86 40.51
N ALA A 287 35.68 11.85 41.85
CA ALA A 287 34.63 12.49 42.63
C ALA A 287 34.46 14.00 42.35
N LYS A 288 35.53 14.69 41.92
CA LYS A 288 35.49 16.12 41.58
C LYS A 288 34.76 16.37 40.26
N ASP A 289 35.08 15.61 39.21
CA ASP A 289 34.43 15.74 37.90
C ASP A 289 32.99 15.26 37.96
N ARG A 290 32.70 14.26 38.81
CA ARG A 290 31.34 13.82 39.08
C ARG A 290 30.47 14.91 39.70
N LEU A 291 31.03 15.76 40.58
CA LEU A 291 30.30 16.87 41.18
C LEU A 291 30.04 18.00 40.17
N LEU A 292 30.98 18.25 39.25
CA LEU A 292 30.79 19.20 38.14
C LEU A 292 29.77 18.67 37.13
N GLU A 293 29.82 17.39 36.79
CA GLU A 293 28.83 16.73 35.95
C GLU A 293 27.46 16.73 36.63
N GLU A 294 27.36 16.32 37.91
CA GLU A 294 26.11 16.36 38.68
C GLU A 294 25.59 17.78 38.82
N ALA A 295 26.42 18.81 38.96
CA ALA A 295 25.96 20.19 38.97
C ALA A 295 25.39 20.61 37.61
N SER A 296 26.05 20.23 36.51
CA SER A 296 25.58 20.51 35.14
C SER A 296 24.37 19.66 34.71
N ALA A 297 24.20 18.48 35.29
CA ALA A 297 23.07 17.60 35.05
C ALA A 297 21.90 17.93 36.00
N ALA A 298 22.18 18.39 37.22
CA ALA A 298 21.19 18.85 38.18
C ALA A 298 20.56 20.18 37.75
N SER A 299 21.27 21.04 37.01
CA SER A 299 20.64 22.20 36.36
C SER A 299 19.61 21.79 35.30
N LEU A 300 19.69 20.57 34.78
CA LEU A 300 18.68 19.93 33.93
C LEU A 300 17.79 18.93 34.70
N GLY A 301 17.94 18.81 36.02
CA GLY A 301 17.17 17.89 36.87
C GLY A 301 17.50 16.40 36.72
N LEU A 302 18.52 16.00 35.96
CA LEU A 302 18.80 14.59 35.67
C LEU A 302 19.67 13.90 36.75
N ARG A 303 19.01 13.26 37.73
CA ARG A 303 19.63 12.30 38.67
C ARG A 303 20.06 11.00 37.98
N ARG A 304 21.01 10.28 38.59
CA ARG A 304 21.51 8.96 38.12
C ARG A 304 20.40 7.92 37.93
N THR A 305 19.34 8.00 38.74
CA THR A 305 18.12 7.18 38.61
C THR A 305 17.36 7.45 37.31
N HIS A 306 17.44 8.65 36.75
CA HIS A 306 16.78 8.98 35.49
C HIS A 306 17.45 8.29 34.29
N LEU A 307 18.75 7.95 34.36
CA LEU A 307 19.38 7.22 33.26
C LEU A 307 18.82 5.79 33.12
N ALA A 308 18.56 5.13 34.25
CA ALA A 308 17.86 3.85 34.27
C ALA A 308 16.39 4.00 33.84
N GLY A 309 15.73 5.10 34.23
CA GLY A 309 14.37 5.41 33.81
C GLY A 309 14.23 5.66 32.30
N ILE A 310 15.15 6.42 31.70
CA ILE A 310 15.19 6.65 30.24
C ILE A 310 15.38 5.33 29.51
N PHE A 311 16.34 4.51 29.96
CA PHE A 311 16.59 3.20 29.36
C PHE A 311 15.35 2.30 29.38
N LEU A 312 14.68 2.19 30.52
CA LEU A 312 13.45 1.40 30.64
C LEU A 312 12.30 1.99 29.82
N GLY A 313 12.18 3.32 29.81
CA GLY A 313 11.17 4.04 29.03
C GLY A 313 11.34 3.85 27.53
N THR A 314 12.57 3.90 27.02
CA THR A 314 12.87 3.61 25.61
C THR A 314 12.44 2.20 25.23
N ILE A 315 12.75 1.20 26.07
CA ILE A 315 12.32 -0.19 25.82
C ILE A 315 10.79 -0.27 25.72
N VAL A 316 10.07 0.34 26.66
CA VAL A 316 8.60 0.34 26.67
C VAL A 316 8.03 0.99 25.40
N VAL A 317 8.54 2.16 25.00
CA VAL A 317 8.09 2.86 23.80
C VAL A 317 8.38 2.04 22.54
N VAL A 318 9.58 1.45 22.40
CA VAL A 318 9.92 0.60 21.26
C VAL A 318 9.02 -0.63 21.21
N THR A 319 8.77 -1.29 22.35
CA THR A 319 7.85 -2.44 22.38
C THR A 319 6.42 -2.05 22.05
N ALA A 320 5.94 -0.88 22.48
CA ALA A 320 4.60 -0.41 22.15
C ALA A 320 4.48 -0.10 20.66
N LEU A 321 5.42 0.64 20.08
CA LEU A 321 5.44 0.95 18.65
C LEU A 321 5.60 -0.31 17.77
N ALA A 322 6.42 -1.27 18.21
CA ALA A 322 6.58 -2.53 17.51
C ALA A 322 5.31 -3.40 17.60
N ALA A 323 4.65 -3.43 18.75
CA ALA A 323 3.39 -4.16 18.95
C ALA A 323 2.23 -3.54 18.17
N SER A 324 2.18 -2.22 18.07
CA SER A 324 1.22 -1.50 17.24
C SER A 324 1.49 -1.63 15.74
N LYS A 325 2.53 -2.39 15.34
CA LYS A 325 2.98 -2.49 13.96
C LYS A 325 3.16 -1.07 13.38
N LEU A 326 4.11 -0.28 13.85
CA LEU A 326 4.53 0.95 13.15
C LEU A 326 6.02 0.84 12.80
N VAL A 327 6.34 0.11 11.72
CA VAL A 327 7.72 -0.30 11.41
C VAL A 327 8.62 0.92 11.17
N GLN A 328 8.21 1.83 10.28
CA GLN A 328 9.01 3.01 9.94
C GLN A 328 9.21 3.94 11.15
N ALA A 329 8.15 4.18 11.92
CA ALA A 329 8.21 5.02 13.11
C ALA A 329 9.12 4.40 14.19
N THR A 330 9.04 3.07 14.39
CA THR A 330 9.87 2.34 15.35
C THR A 330 11.34 2.42 14.98
N ILE A 331 11.69 2.16 13.71
CA ILE A 331 13.08 2.24 13.23
C ILE A 331 13.61 3.67 13.35
N GLY A 332 12.83 4.67 12.91
CA GLY A 332 13.19 6.08 13.01
C GLY A 332 13.42 6.54 14.45
N PHE A 333 12.55 6.14 15.37
CA PHE A 333 12.69 6.43 16.79
C PHE A 333 13.97 5.81 17.38
N CYS A 334 14.22 4.52 17.12
CA CYS A 334 15.44 3.83 17.56
C CYS A 334 16.70 4.53 17.05
N LEU A 335 16.74 4.90 15.77
CA LEU A 335 17.86 5.61 15.16
C LEU A 335 18.10 6.97 15.83
N ILE A 336 17.05 7.76 16.06
CA ILE A 336 17.17 9.07 16.74
C ILE A 336 17.74 8.88 18.16
N VAL A 337 17.23 7.91 18.91
CA VAL A 337 17.70 7.62 20.27
C VAL A 337 19.17 7.18 20.26
N ASP A 338 19.58 6.36 19.30
CA ASP A 338 20.97 5.95 19.13
C ASP A 338 21.89 7.11 18.81
N VAL A 339 21.48 8.01 17.90
CA VAL A 339 22.25 9.22 17.57
C VAL A 339 22.43 10.11 18.81
N ILE A 340 21.36 10.35 19.58
CA ILE A 340 21.43 11.15 20.81
C ILE A 340 22.37 10.49 21.82
N THR A 341 22.26 9.18 22.00
CA THR A 341 23.09 8.40 22.94
C THR A 341 24.55 8.40 22.52
N PHE A 342 24.83 8.30 21.21
CA PHE A 342 26.17 8.36 20.64
C PHE A 342 26.80 9.75 20.83
N VAL A 343 26.07 10.83 20.55
CA VAL A 343 26.55 12.21 20.79
C VAL A 343 26.87 12.41 22.28
N TYR A 344 26.03 11.89 23.18
CA TYR A 344 26.29 11.95 24.61
C TYR A 344 27.53 11.13 25.01
N LEU A 345 27.71 9.95 24.45
CA LEU A 345 28.92 9.13 24.63
C LEU A 345 30.18 9.87 24.15
N LEU A 346 30.15 10.48 22.97
CA LEU A 346 31.25 11.28 22.43
C LEU A 346 31.59 12.43 23.37
N LYS A 347 30.57 13.11 23.92
CA LYS A 347 30.78 14.17 24.90
C LYS A 347 31.52 13.66 26.13
N LEU A 348 31.14 12.48 26.64
CA LEU A 348 31.78 11.84 27.80
C LEU A 348 33.18 11.27 27.54
N THR A 349 33.54 11.04 26.29
CA THR A 349 34.82 10.42 25.91
C THR A 349 35.86 11.42 25.44
N LEU A 350 35.45 12.46 24.71
CA LEU A 350 36.36 13.46 24.13
C LEU A 350 36.65 14.64 25.06
N PHE A 351 35.70 15.05 25.90
CA PHE A 351 35.82 16.26 26.72
C PHE A 351 36.01 15.95 28.22
N ASN A 352 36.61 14.81 28.54
CA ASN A 352 36.78 14.30 29.89
C ASN A 352 38.25 14.07 30.21
#